data_AF-A0A933LP69-F1
#
_entry.id   AF-A0A933LP69-F1
#
_cell.length_a   1.000
_cell.length_b   1.000
_cell.length_c   1.000
_cell.angle_alpha   90.00
_cell.angle_beta   90.00
_cell.angle_gamma   90.00
#
_symmetry.space_group_name_H-M   'P 1'
#
loop_
_entity.id
_entity.type
_entity.pdbx_description
1 polymer ?
#
loop_
_entity_poly.entity_id
_entity_poly.type
_entity_poly.pdbx_seq_one_letter_code
_entity_poly.pdbx_strand_id
1 'polypeptide(L)'
;MIEWWRSRKIFGNRRGFTLVELMVAVAVIGILAAIAIPLYQSLQSRVRVAKAQGDVRSLASALSFYATHCEGIPGVGAACSPGGTGLDALTSIQTNTANALTAGPFMSKLPPPPLTWIGASSTLYAYVSGGDGTFTVSASSTSDNASASAP
;
A
#
# COMPACT_ATOMS: atom_id res chain seq x y z
N MET A 1 20.23 69.61 -25.64
CA MET A 1 19.06 69.43 -24.76
C MET A 1 19.26 68.09 -24.06
N ILE A 2 19.74 68.11 -22.81
CA ILE A 2 20.18 66.92 -22.06
C ILE A 2 19.18 66.71 -20.93
N GLU A 3 18.30 65.72 -21.09
CA GLU A 3 17.38 65.31 -20.03
C GLU A 3 18.06 64.34 -19.08
N TRP A 4 18.08 64.75 -17.82
CA TRP A 4 18.75 64.13 -16.70
C TRP A 4 17.84 63.07 -16.08
N TRP A 5 17.98 61.80 -16.47
CA TRP A 5 17.32 60.69 -15.77
C TRP A 5 18.14 60.30 -14.53
N ARG A 6 17.88 60.95 -13.39
CA ARG A 6 18.43 60.52 -12.10
C ARG A 6 17.71 59.26 -11.62
N SER A 7 18.35 58.11 -11.83
CA SER A 7 17.97 56.84 -11.22
C SER A 7 18.12 56.92 -9.70
N ARG A 8 16.99 56.99 -9.00
CA ARG A 8 16.93 56.93 -7.54
C ARG A 8 17.17 55.48 -7.14
N LYS A 9 18.40 55.12 -6.75
CA LYS A 9 18.69 53.81 -6.14
C LYS A 9 17.87 53.68 -4.86
N ILE A 10 16.80 52.90 -4.90
CA ILE A 10 16.09 52.46 -3.70
C ILE A 10 17.02 51.46 -3.02
N PHE A 11 17.82 51.90 -2.05
CA PHE A 11 18.40 51.00 -1.06
C PHE A 11 17.25 50.51 -0.20
N GLY A 12 16.57 49.46 -0.67
CA GLY A 12 15.60 48.73 0.13
C GLY A 12 16.28 48.35 1.44
N ASN A 13 15.62 48.69 2.55
CA ASN A 13 16.09 48.46 3.91
C ASN A 13 16.31 46.95 4.12
N ARG A 14 17.49 46.43 3.76
CA ARG A 14 17.87 45.02 3.95
C ARG A 14 18.10 44.78 5.44
N ARG A 15 17.01 44.62 6.19
CA ARG A 15 17.03 44.07 7.55
C ARG A 15 17.55 42.65 7.45
N GLY A 16 18.81 42.43 7.84
CA GLY A 16 19.38 41.09 7.98
C GLY A 16 18.72 40.36 9.16
N PHE A 17 18.58 39.04 9.03
CA PHE A 17 18.12 38.17 10.12
C PHE A 17 19.13 38.23 11.28
N THR A 18 18.66 38.40 12.51
CA THR A 18 19.59 38.42 13.66
C THR A 18 20.00 37.00 14.02
N LEU A 19 21.25 36.80 14.46
CA LEU A 19 21.74 35.49 14.92
C LEU A 19 20.89 34.94 16.07
N VAL A 20 20.41 35.82 16.95
CA VAL A 20 19.57 35.47 18.09
C VAL A 20 18.21 34.94 17.65
N GLU A 21 17.60 35.57 16.64
CA GLU A 21 16.31 35.18 16.07
C GLU A 21 16.40 33.79 15.41
N LEU A 22 17.53 33.48 14.78
CA LEU A 22 17.79 32.15 14.25
C LEU A 22 18.06 31.11 15.35
N MET A 23 18.80 31.48 16.41
CA MET A 23 19.06 30.57 17.52
C MET A 23 17.79 30.15 18.26
N VAL A 24 16.91 31.10 18.57
CA VAL A 24 15.63 30.80 19.23
C VAL A 24 14.74 29.97 18.31
N ALA A 25 14.72 30.25 17.00
CA ALA A 25 13.94 29.47 16.04
C ALA A 25 14.36 28.00 16.00
N VAL A 26 15.66 27.72 15.92
CA VAL A 26 16.16 26.33 15.89
C VAL A 26 15.93 25.62 17.23
N ALA A 27 16.01 26.34 18.37
CA ALA A 27 15.68 25.79 19.68
C ALA A 27 14.22 25.31 19.76
N VAL A 28 13.27 26.11 19.28
CA VAL A 28 11.85 25.74 19.26
C VAL A 28 11.59 24.57 18.31
N ILE A 29 12.17 24.60 17.10
CA ILE A 29 12.03 23.49 16.13
C ILE A 29 12.64 22.20 16.69
N GLY A 30 13.73 22.28 17.45
CA GLY A 30 14.35 21.13 18.12
C GLY A 30 13.42 20.46 19.13
N ILE A 31 12.71 21.24 19.95
CA ILE A 31 11.72 20.72 20.92
C ILE A 31 10.56 20.04 20.18
N LEU A 32 10.02 20.69 19.13
CA LEU A 32 8.94 20.12 18.34
C LEU A 32 9.35 18.81 17.65
N ALA A 33 10.56 18.76 17.07
CA ALA A 33 11.09 17.58 16.40
C ALA A 33 11.29 16.41 17.36
N ALA A 34 11.78 16.67 18.58
CA ALA A 34 12.01 15.63 19.59
C ALA A 34 10.73 14.87 19.96
N ILE A 35 9.58 15.56 20.01
CA ILE A 35 8.27 14.93 20.29
C ILE A 35 7.68 14.33 19.02
N ALA A 36 7.81 15.00 17.87
CA ALA A 36 7.17 14.60 16.63
C ALA A 36 7.77 13.32 16.01
N ILE A 37 9.10 13.13 16.06
CA ILE A 37 9.78 11.98 15.44
C ILE A 37 9.28 10.62 15.98
N PRO A 38 9.28 10.34 17.30
CA PRO A 38 8.82 9.04 17.80
C PRO A 38 7.34 8.81 17.54
N LEU A 39 6.50 9.86 17.66
CA LEU A 39 5.08 9.78 17.34
C LEU A 39 4.87 9.39 15.87
N TYR A 40 5.57 10.06 14.95
CA TYR A 40 5.46 9.82 13.52
C TYR A 40 5.84 8.37 13.14
N GLN A 41 6.86 7.79 13.77
CA GLN A 41 7.24 6.40 13.55
C GLN A 41 6.11 5.42 13.92
N SER A 42 5.45 5.65 15.05
CA SER A 42 4.30 4.82 15.49
C SER A 42 3.05 4.99 14.62
N LEU A 43 2.82 6.18 14.07
CA LEU A 43 1.72 6.43 13.15
C LEU A 43 1.98 5.75 11.80
N GLN A 44 3.21 5.82 11.31
CA GLN A 44 3.60 5.14 10.08
C GLN A 44 3.39 3.63 10.17
N SER A 45 3.75 2.97 11.28
CA SER A 45 3.49 1.52 11.43
C SER A 45 2.00 1.18 11.39
N ARG A 46 1.15 1.96 12.09
CA ARG A 46 -0.30 1.77 12.06
C ARG A 46 -0.91 1.97 10.67
N VAL A 47 -0.45 2.98 9.93
CA VAL A 47 -0.89 3.23 8.55
C VAL A 47 -0.52 2.06 7.64
N ARG A 48 0.66 1.47 7.80
CA ARG A 48 1.08 0.28 7.03
C ARG A 48 0.19 -0.92 7.30
N VAL A 49 -0.11 -1.21 8.56
CA VAL A 49 -1.02 -2.30 8.95
C VAL A 49 -2.43 -2.05 8.38
N ALA A 50 -2.94 -0.82 8.50
CA ALA A 50 -4.26 -0.47 7.95
C ALA A 50 -4.32 -0.66 6.43
N LYS A 51 -3.26 -0.26 5.70
CA LYS A 51 -3.14 -0.51 4.27
C LYS A 51 -3.13 -2.02 3.96
N ALA A 52 -2.28 -2.79 4.64
CA ALA A 52 -2.19 -4.24 4.44
C ALA A 52 -3.53 -4.94 4.72
N GLN A 53 -4.27 -4.52 5.74
CA GLN A 53 -5.61 -5.03 6.01
C GLN A 53 -6.61 -4.70 4.89
N GLY A 54 -6.54 -3.50 4.30
CA GLY A 54 -7.37 -3.13 3.14
C GLY A 54 -7.03 -3.98 1.91
N ASP A 55 -5.75 -4.20 1.66
CA ASP A 55 -5.26 -5.03 0.56
C ASP A 55 -5.71 -6.50 0.73
N VAL A 56 -5.54 -7.07 1.93
CA VAL A 56 -5.98 -8.44 2.25
C VAL A 56 -7.49 -8.62 2.08
N ARG A 57 -8.32 -7.64 2.51
CA ARG A 57 -9.77 -7.69 2.27
C ARG A 57 -10.11 -7.66 0.79
N SER A 58 -9.41 -6.84 0.01
CA SER A 58 -9.62 -6.76 -1.43
C SER A 58 -9.27 -8.08 -2.12
N LEU A 59 -8.19 -8.74 -1.67
CA LEU A 59 -7.80 -10.07 -2.13
C LEU A 59 -8.85 -11.14 -1.75
N ALA A 60 -9.33 -11.11 -0.51
CA ALA A 60 -10.36 -12.05 -0.05
C ALA A 60 -11.66 -11.91 -0.85
N SER A 61 -12.09 -10.68 -1.14
CA SER A 61 -13.25 -10.45 -2.01
C SER A 61 -13.02 -10.97 -3.42
N ALA A 62 -11.85 -10.72 -4.02
CA ALA A 62 -11.54 -11.24 -5.35
C ALA A 62 -11.50 -12.78 -5.38
N LEU A 63 -10.98 -13.43 -4.34
CA LEU A 63 -11.01 -14.88 -4.18
C LEU A 63 -12.42 -15.43 -4.01
N SER A 64 -13.31 -14.72 -3.30
CA SER A 64 -14.72 -15.13 -3.19
C SER A 64 -15.42 -15.09 -4.55
N PHE A 65 -15.17 -14.07 -5.38
CA PHE A 65 -15.69 -14.03 -6.75
C PHE A 65 -15.12 -15.15 -7.62
N TYR A 66 -13.82 -15.40 -7.54
CA TYR A 66 -13.20 -16.56 -8.19
C TYR A 66 -13.88 -17.86 -7.76
N ALA A 67 -14.08 -18.09 -6.46
CA ALA A 67 -14.68 -19.29 -5.91
C ALA A 67 -16.10 -19.51 -6.41
N THR A 68 -16.91 -18.44 -6.49
CA THR A 68 -18.26 -18.52 -7.04
C THR A 68 -18.29 -18.81 -8.53
N HIS A 69 -17.32 -18.29 -9.31
CA HIS A 69 -17.26 -18.53 -10.75
C HIS A 69 -16.68 -19.90 -11.10
N CYS A 70 -15.69 -20.34 -10.34
CA CYS A 70 -14.91 -21.55 -10.59
C CYS A 70 -15.38 -22.74 -9.77
N GLU A 71 -16.43 -22.59 -8.97
CA GLU A 71 -16.99 -23.65 -8.10
C GLU A 71 -15.93 -24.27 -7.17
N GLY A 72 -14.89 -23.49 -6.85
CA GLY A 72 -13.73 -23.92 -6.08
C GLY A 72 -12.65 -22.84 -6.02
N ILE A 73 -11.68 -23.02 -5.14
CA ILE A 73 -10.64 -22.01 -4.87
C ILE A 73 -9.35 -22.31 -5.62
N PRO A 74 -8.46 -21.33 -5.83
CA PRO A 74 -7.17 -21.57 -6.47
C PRO A 74 -6.39 -22.69 -5.76
N GLY A 75 -6.03 -23.74 -6.51
CA GLY A 75 -5.30 -24.91 -6.02
C GLY A 75 -6.14 -26.03 -5.43
N VAL A 76 -7.45 -25.84 -5.18
CA VAL A 76 -8.33 -26.89 -4.61
C VAL A 76 -9.72 -26.82 -5.25
N GLY A 77 -10.07 -27.85 -6.03
CA GLY A 77 -11.45 -28.08 -6.50
C GLY A 77 -11.97 -27.12 -7.58
N ALA A 78 -11.19 -26.13 -8.03
CA ALA A 78 -11.62 -25.17 -9.05
C ALA A 78 -11.83 -25.82 -10.43
N ALA A 79 -13.03 -25.66 -10.99
CA ALA A 79 -13.43 -26.09 -12.33
C ALA A 79 -13.09 -25.06 -13.42
N CYS A 80 -12.04 -24.26 -13.23
CA CYS A 80 -11.62 -23.22 -14.17
C CYS A 80 -10.31 -23.56 -14.88
N SER A 81 -10.19 -23.15 -16.15
CA SER A 81 -8.97 -23.20 -16.95
C SER A 81 -8.49 -21.78 -17.31
N PRO A 82 -7.19 -21.44 -17.22
CA PRO A 82 -6.07 -22.34 -16.91
C PRO A 82 -6.07 -22.88 -15.48
N GLY A 83 -6.93 -22.32 -14.61
CA GLY A 83 -6.79 -22.54 -13.19
C GLY A 83 -5.51 -21.88 -12.69
N GLY A 84 -5.32 -21.82 -11.39
CA GLY A 84 -4.09 -21.29 -10.82
C GLY A 84 -3.91 -21.77 -9.40
N THR A 85 -2.67 -21.68 -8.93
CA THR A 85 -2.33 -21.92 -7.53
C THR A 85 -2.11 -20.56 -6.87
N GLY A 86 -2.86 -20.29 -5.80
CA GLY A 86 -2.74 -19.04 -5.06
C GLY A 86 -3.23 -17.78 -5.78
N LEU A 87 -2.61 -16.66 -5.42
CA LEU A 87 -3.08 -15.31 -5.73
C LEU A 87 -2.92 -14.92 -7.21
N ASP A 88 -2.01 -15.56 -7.94
CA ASP A 88 -1.77 -15.26 -9.35
C ASP A 88 -2.98 -15.63 -10.23
N ALA A 89 -3.80 -16.60 -9.78
CA ALA A 89 -5.06 -17.00 -10.42
C ALA A 89 -6.06 -15.82 -10.54
N LEU A 90 -5.96 -14.82 -9.68
CA LEU A 90 -6.82 -13.63 -9.68
C LEU A 90 -6.50 -12.68 -10.84
N THR A 91 -5.27 -12.70 -11.35
CA THR A 91 -4.80 -11.78 -12.39
C THR A 91 -4.92 -12.35 -13.81
N SER A 92 -5.30 -13.62 -13.92
CA SER A 92 -5.55 -14.28 -15.20
C SER A 92 -7.04 -14.35 -15.49
N ILE A 93 -7.38 -14.34 -16.77
CA ILE A 93 -8.74 -14.66 -17.23
C ILE A 93 -8.97 -16.15 -16.96
N GLN A 94 -10.16 -16.48 -16.47
CA GLN A 94 -10.54 -17.85 -16.13
C GLN A 94 -11.79 -18.25 -16.93
N THR A 95 -11.78 -19.46 -17.45
CA THR A 95 -12.92 -20.04 -18.13
C THR A 95 -13.42 -21.23 -17.31
N ASN A 96 -14.66 -21.14 -16.81
CA ASN A 96 -15.32 -22.28 -16.16
C ASN A 96 -15.52 -23.39 -17.21
N THR A 97 -14.88 -24.54 -16.96
CA THR A 97 -14.89 -25.70 -17.85
C THR A 97 -16.20 -26.49 -17.85
N ALA A 98 -17.02 -26.35 -16.82
CA ALA A 98 -18.34 -26.98 -16.77
C ALA A 98 -19.35 -26.27 -17.68
N ASN A 99 -19.29 -24.92 -17.74
CA ASN A 99 -20.27 -24.10 -18.46
C ASN A 99 -19.69 -23.32 -19.66
N ALA A 100 -18.39 -23.44 -19.94
CA ALA A 100 -17.64 -22.70 -20.96
C ALA A 100 -17.73 -21.15 -20.84
N LEU A 101 -18.14 -20.64 -19.69
CA LEU A 101 -18.23 -19.20 -19.41
C LEU A 101 -16.87 -18.66 -19.02
N THR A 102 -16.48 -17.52 -19.60
CA THR A 102 -15.22 -16.85 -19.30
C THR A 102 -15.47 -15.61 -18.45
N ALA A 103 -14.72 -15.47 -17.36
CA ALA A 103 -14.74 -14.30 -16.48
C ALA A 103 -13.31 -13.86 -16.11
N GLY A 104 -13.21 -12.68 -15.51
CA GLY A 104 -11.96 -12.12 -15.03
C GLY A 104 -11.20 -11.29 -16.06
N PRO A 105 -9.97 -10.85 -15.72
CA PRO A 105 -9.27 -11.17 -14.48
C PRO A 105 -9.98 -10.56 -13.24
N PHE A 106 -10.05 -11.32 -12.16
CA PHE A 106 -10.75 -10.91 -10.93
C PHE A 106 -10.03 -9.76 -10.20
N MET A 107 -8.77 -9.51 -10.54
CA MET A 107 -8.09 -8.26 -10.28
C MET A 107 -7.11 -7.90 -11.40
N SER A 108 -6.88 -6.60 -11.62
CA SER A 108 -5.96 -6.14 -12.67
C SER A 108 -4.48 -6.28 -12.32
N LYS A 109 -4.14 -6.25 -11.03
CA LYS A 109 -2.81 -6.57 -10.49
C LYS A 109 -2.90 -6.80 -8.99
N LEU A 110 -1.98 -7.58 -8.44
CA LEU A 110 -1.83 -7.73 -7.00
C LEU A 110 -1.42 -6.38 -6.37
N PRO A 111 -2.01 -5.99 -5.23
CA PRO A 111 -1.66 -4.75 -4.57
C PRO A 111 -0.20 -4.80 -4.11
N PRO A 112 0.57 -3.71 -4.29
CA PRO A 112 1.93 -3.68 -3.80
C PRO A 112 1.94 -3.62 -2.27
N PRO A 113 2.81 -4.38 -1.57
CA PRO A 113 2.94 -4.29 -0.13
C PRO A 113 3.48 -2.90 0.29
N PRO A 114 3.31 -2.49 1.55
CA PRO A 114 3.86 -1.22 2.05
C PRO A 114 5.40 -1.18 1.94
N LEU A 115 5.95 -0.09 1.37
CA LEU A 115 7.34 0.10 0.92
C LEU A 115 8.46 -0.07 1.97
N THR A 116 8.15 -0.33 3.24
CA THR A 116 9.12 -0.44 4.35
C THR A 116 9.07 -1.78 5.08
N TRP A 117 8.22 -2.70 4.63
CA TRP A 117 8.31 -4.09 5.06
C TRP A 117 9.47 -4.74 4.29
N ILE A 118 10.53 -5.12 5.01
CA ILE A 118 11.75 -5.70 4.45
C ILE A 118 11.37 -6.95 3.63
N GLY A 119 11.85 -7.05 2.39
CA GLY A 119 11.50 -8.14 1.47
C GLY A 119 10.22 -7.92 0.66
N ALA A 120 9.83 -6.66 0.40
CA ALA A 120 8.69 -6.24 -0.42
C ALA A 120 8.77 -6.69 -1.90
N SER A 121 8.77 -8.00 -2.13
CA SER A 121 8.22 -8.62 -3.33
C SER A 121 6.74 -8.92 -3.09
N SER A 122 6.00 -9.21 -4.17
CA SER A 122 4.62 -9.73 -4.14
C SER A 122 4.43 -10.97 -3.24
N THR A 123 5.52 -11.56 -2.74
CA THR A 123 5.61 -12.71 -1.83
C THR A 123 5.19 -12.42 -0.38
N LEU A 124 5.01 -11.16 0.03
CA LEU A 124 4.55 -10.84 1.40
C LEU A 124 3.05 -11.12 1.62
N TYR A 125 2.25 -11.11 0.55
CA TYR A 125 0.88 -11.62 0.61
C TYR A 125 0.91 -13.13 0.42
N ALA A 126 0.68 -13.86 1.50
CA ALA A 126 0.62 -15.31 1.50
C ALA A 126 -0.83 -15.78 1.35
N TYR A 127 -1.03 -16.79 0.51
CA TYR A 127 -2.29 -17.50 0.36
C TYR A 127 -2.11 -18.95 0.79
N VAL A 128 -3.05 -19.46 1.57
CA VAL A 128 -3.12 -20.88 1.92
C VAL A 128 -4.56 -21.35 1.69
N SER A 129 -4.71 -22.35 0.84
CA SER A 129 -5.96 -23.08 0.62
C SER A 129 -6.10 -24.22 1.65
N GLY A 130 -7.24 -24.29 2.32
CA GLY A 130 -7.64 -25.47 3.08
C GLY A 130 -8.34 -26.50 2.18
N GLY A 131 -8.29 -27.77 2.57
CA GLY A 131 -8.93 -28.86 1.82
C GLY A 131 -10.46 -28.78 1.77
N ASP A 132 -11.06 -28.04 2.71
CA ASP A 132 -12.52 -27.92 2.85
C ASP A 132 -13.13 -26.75 2.04
N GLY A 133 -12.38 -26.19 1.07
CA GLY A 133 -12.80 -25.02 0.30
C GLY A 133 -12.53 -23.67 0.98
N THR A 134 -12.09 -23.69 2.23
CA THR A 134 -11.67 -22.49 2.97
C THR A 134 -10.36 -21.93 2.43
N PHE A 135 -10.16 -20.62 2.53
CA PHE A 135 -8.89 -20.00 2.20
C PHE A 135 -8.47 -18.95 3.22
N THR A 136 -7.17 -18.77 3.37
CA THR A 136 -6.59 -17.72 4.20
C THR A 136 -5.63 -16.88 3.38
N VAL A 137 -5.77 -15.56 3.49
CA VAL A 137 -4.84 -14.59 2.92
C VAL A 137 -4.23 -13.81 4.08
N SER A 138 -2.91 -13.75 4.11
CA SER A 138 -2.18 -13.02 5.14
C SER A 138 -1.13 -12.11 4.52
N ALA A 139 -0.79 -11.05 5.23
CA ALA A 139 0.25 -10.10 4.93
C ALA A 139 1.08 -9.96 6.20
N SER A 140 2.31 -10.46 6.18
CA SER A 140 3.18 -10.44 7.35
C SER A 140 4.52 -9.79 7.05
N SER A 141 5.05 -9.04 8.00
CA SER A 141 6.45 -8.65 8.10
C SER A 141 6.97 -9.01 9.48
N THR A 142 8.28 -8.88 9.71
CA THR A 142 8.95 -9.25 10.96
C THR A 142 8.35 -8.60 12.23
N SER A 143 7.55 -7.53 12.12
CA SER A 143 6.90 -6.87 13.27
C SER A 143 5.40 -6.60 13.12
N ASP A 144 4.84 -6.66 11.91
CA ASP A 144 3.48 -6.20 11.61
C ASP A 144 2.75 -7.31 10.82
N ASN A 145 1.58 -7.78 11.27
CA ASN A 145 0.81 -8.86 10.62
C ASN A 145 -0.66 -8.44 10.39
N ALA A 146 -1.23 -8.84 9.26
CA ALA A 146 -2.64 -8.69 8.91
C ALA A 146 -3.13 -9.97 8.20
N SER A 147 -4.25 -10.55 8.63
CA SER A 147 -4.79 -11.78 8.04
C SER A 147 -6.31 -11.72 7.87
N ALA A 148 -6.83 -12.34 6.82
CA ALA A 148 -8.24 -12.62 6.63
C ALA A 148 -8.43 -14.08 6.20
N SER A 149 -9.49 -14.71 6.70
CA SER A 149 -9.88 -16.08 6.40
C SER A 149 -11.34 -16.09 6.00
N ALA A 150 -11.69 -16.88 4.98
CA ALA A 150 -13.08 -17.10 4.58
C ALA A 150 -13.36 -18.61 4.46
N PRO A 151 -14.60 -19.02 4.77
CA PRO A 151 -15.05 -20.39 4.54
C PRO A 151 -15.12 -20.73 3.05
#